data_AF-A0A8H8RNT9-F1
#
_entry.id   AF-A0A8H8RNT9-F1
#
_cell.length_a   1.000
_cell.length_b   1.000
_cell.length_c   1.000
_cell.angle_alpha   90.00
_cell.angle_beta   90.00
_cell.angle_gamma   90.00
#
_symmetry.space_group_name_H-M   'P 1'
#
loop_
_entity.id
_entity.type
_entity.pdbx_description
1 polymer ?
#
loop_
_entity_poly.entity_id
_entity_poly.type
_entity_poly.pdbx_seq_one_letter_code
_entity_poly.pdbx_strand_id
1 'polypeptide(L)'
;MGELRLLPCDPSNAAEILAEQFAAFSSPNEPCFFILFPETEARERAVKRMLDWWVGDESARYVKAVDVDTVLDMMSTHPAHQHRGAGSMLVKWGTDIADSMGVDSFIEGTIIARPLYEKNGFVVSPNNWIVVPVPDKWKSRPEIRFFFYERSARSLLQDTGS
;
A
#
# COMPACT_ATOMS: atom_id res chain seq x y z
N MET A 1 -21.87 13.95 -7.21
CA MET A 1 -20.77 13.07 -6.75
C MET A 1 -20.26 13.64 -5.43
N GLY A 2 -20.14 12.83 -4.38
CA GLY A 2 -19.65 13.32 -3.08
C GLY A 2 -18.18 13.74 -3.15
N GLU A 3 -17.81 14.74 -2.35
CA GLU A 3 -16.44 15.20 -2.15
C GLU A 3 -15.62 14.13 -1.41
N LEU A 4 -14.43 13.77 -1.93
CA LEU A 4 -13.52 12.85 -1.25
C LEU A 4 -12.79 13.56 -0.10
N ARG A 5 -12.62 12.87 1.03
CA ARG A 5 -11.91 13.37 2.21
C ARG A 5 -11.07 12.26 2.82
N LEU A 6 -9.85 12.60 3.26
CA LEU A 6 -9.04 11.73 4.10
C LEU A 6 -9.49 11.88 5.55
N LEU A 7 -9.66 10.75 6.23
CA LEU A 7 -10.04 10.69 7.64
C LEU A 7 -9.00 9.87 8.42
N PRO A 8 -8.76 10.17 9.70
CA PRO A 8 -7.96 9.31 10.56
C PRO A 8 -8.51 7.88 10.57
N CYS A 9 -7.63 6.89 10.51
CA CYS A 9 -7.98 5.49 10.71
C CYS A 9 -8.07 5.20 12.21
N ASP A 10 -9.17 4.61 12.66
CA ASP A 10 -9.37 4.14 14.02
C ASP A 10 -9.38 2.59 14.04
N PRO A 11 -8.92 1.93 15.12
CA PRO A 11 -9.03 0.46 15.25
C PRO A 11 -10.44 -0.09 14.99
N SER A 12 -11.50 0.68 15.28
CA SER A 12 -12.88 0.31 14.95
C SER A 12 -13.14 0.16 13.44
N ASN A 13 -12.33 0.76 12.57
CA ASN A 13 -12.43 0.64 11.12
C ASN A 13 -11.81 -0.65 10.56
N ALA A 14 -11.09 -1.42 11.38
CA ALA A 14 -10.32 -2.58 10.92
C ALA A 14 -11.17 -3.63 10.18
N ALA A 15 -12.38 -3.93 10.67
CA ALA A 15 -13.25 -4.91 10.01
C ALA A 15 -13.68 -4.45 8.61
N GLU A 16 -14.02 -3.17 8.45
CA GLU A 16 -14.44 -2.59 7.17
C GLU A 16 -13.27 -2.48 6.19
N ILE A 17 -12.10 -2.04 6.67
CA ILE A 17 -10.88 -1.95 5.86
C ILE A 17 -10.46 -3.34 5.37
N LEU A 18 -10.47 -4.36 6.24
CA LEU A 18 -10.13 -5.71 5.81
C LEU A 18 -11.16 -6.25 4.79
N ALA A 19 -12.45 -5.98 4.97
CA ALA A 19 -13.46 -6.37 3.99
C ALA A 19 -13.25 -5.69 2.63
N GLU A 20 -12.89 -4.40 2.64
CA GLU A 20 -12.55 -3.65 1.43
C GLU A 20 -11.33 -4.21 0.72
N GLN A 21 -10.26 -4.53 1.47
CA GLN A 21 -9.06 -5.14 0.92
C GLN A 21 -9.40 -6.49 0.26
N PHE A 22 -10.18 -7.35 0.94
CA PHE A 22 -10.64 -8.60 0.33
C PHE A 22 -11.37 -8.35 -1.00
N ALA A 23 -12.26 -7.35 -1.06
CA ALA A 23 -12.95 -7.02 -2.30
C ALA A 23 -11.97 -6.52 -3.39
N ALA A 24 -11.01 -5.67 -3.03
CA ALA A 24 -10.04 -5.09 -3.95
C ALA A 24 -9.06 -6.12 -4.54
N PHE A 25 -8.57 -7.06 -3.71
CA PHE A 25 -7.62 -8.08 -4.12
C PHE A 25 -8.29 -9.35 -4.70
N SER A 26 -9.62 -9.46 -4.68
CA SER A 26 -10.35 -10.60 -5.28
C SER A 26 -10.64 -10.43 -6.78
N SER A 27 -10.59 -9.21 -7.32
CA SER A 27 -10.98 -8.94 -8.71
C SER A 27 -10.11 -7.84 -9.37
N PRO A 28 -9.08 -8.22 -10.15
CA PRO A 28 -8.59 -9.59 -10.36
C PRO A 28 -7.99 -10.18 -9.07
N ASN A 29 -7.92 -11.51 -9.00
CA ASN A 29 -7.35 -12.20 -7.84
C ASN A 29 -5.83 -11.95 -7.77
N GLU A 30 -5.39 -11.24 -6.74
CA GLU A 30 -3.99 -10.92 -6.47
C GLU A 30 -3.51 -11.75 -5.26
N PRO A 31 -2.71 -12.82 -5.49
CA PRO A 31 -2.44 -13.85 -4.49
C PRO A 31 -1.60 -13.36 -3.30
N CYS A 32 -0.88 -12.24 -3.44
CA CYS A 32 -0.05 -11.67 -2.38
C CYS A 32 -0.86 -11.40 -1.10
N PHE A 33 -2.07 -10.88 -1.25
CA PHE A 33 -2.93 -10.55 -0.12
C PHE A 33 -3.47 -11.79 0.59
N PHE A 34 -3.86 -12.83 -0.14
CA PHE A 34 -4.41 -14.06 0.44
C PHE A 34 -3.37 -14.95 1.13
N ILE A 35 -2.08 -14.67 0.94
CA ILE A 35 -1.02 -15.28 1.74
C ILE A 35 -0.96 -14.65 3.13
N LEU A 36 -1.17 -13.33 3.22
CA LEU A 36 -1.27 -12.63 4.49
C LEU A 36 -2.60 -12.94 5.18
N PHE A 37 -3.69 -13.06 4.43
CA PHE A 37 -5.04 -13.32 4.92
C PHE A 37 -5.67 -14.53 4.19
N PRO A 38 -5.36 -15.77 4.63
CA PRO A 38 -5.91 -16.97 4.01
C PRO A 38 -7.44 -16.97 4.02
N GLU A 39 -8.06 -17.36 2.91
CA GLU A 39 -9.52 -17.41 2.79
C GLU A 39 -10.17 -18.41 3.76
N THR A 40 -9.40 -19.38 4.24
CA THR A 40 -9.84 -20.36 5.24
C THR A 40 -9.78 -19.85 6.68
N GLU A 41 -9.16 -18.68 6.92
CA GLU A 41 -9.12 -18.06 8.24
C GLU A 41 -10.47 -17.43 8.58
N ALA A 42 -10.95 -17.65 9.81
CA ALA A 42 -12.13 -16.96 10.32
C ALA A 42 -11.94 -15.44 10.30
N ARG A 43 -12.95 -14.70 9.83
CA ARG A 43 -12.86 -13.25 9.61
C ARG A 43 -12.48 -12.49 10.87
N GLU A 44 -13.06 -12.87 12.00
CA GLU A 44 -12.82 -12.27 13.32
C GLU A 44 -11.37 -12.45 13.75
N ARG A 45 -10.78 -13.61 13.46
CA ARG A 45 -9.37 -13.90 13.73
C ARG A 45 -8.45 -13.06 12.84
N ALA A 46 -8.78 -12.95 11.55
CA ALA A 46 -8.05 -12.11 10.60
C ALA A 46 -8.06 -10.63 11.02
N VAL A 47 -9.24 -10.11 11.40
CA VAL A 47 -9.38 -8.73 11.93
C VAL A 47 -8.57 -8.54 13.20
N LYS A 48 -8.66 -9.48 14.16
CA LYS A 48 -7.88 -9.40 15.40
C LYS A 48 -6.38 -9.37 15.10
N ARG A 49 -5.90 -10.24 14.21
CA ARG A 49 -4.47 -10.29 13.85
C ARG A 49 -4.02 -9.00 13.15
N MET A 50 -4.82 -8.45 12.25
CA MET A 50 -4.54 -7.15 11.63
C MET A 50 -4.48 -6.03 12.67
N LEU A 51 -5.40 -6.01 13.62
CA LEU A 51 -5.38 -5.07 14.74
C LEU A 51 -4.14 -5.23 15.62
N ASP A 52 -3.81 -6.47 15.99
CA ASP A 52 -2.61 -6.78 16.77
C ASP A 52 -1.34 -6.27 16.03
N TRP A 53 -1.32 -6.28 14.69
CA TRP A 53 -0.22 -5.68 13.92
C TRP A 53 -0.26 -4.16 13.92
N TRP A 54 -1.43 -3.55 13.72
CA TRP A 54 -1.59 -2.09 13.71
C TRP A 54 -1.23 -1.44 15.03
N VAL A 55 -1.53 -2.09 16.16
CA VAL A 55 -1.34 -1.53 17.50
C VAL A 55 -0.19 -2.16 18.27
N GLY A 56 0.32 -3.31 17.83
CA GLY A 56 1.31 -4.11 18.57
C GLY A 56 2.73 -3.56 18.51
N ASP A 57 2.99 -2.60 17.63
CA ASP A 57 4.24 -1.88 17.57
C ASP A 57 3.95 -0.38 17.64
N GLU A 58 4.07 0.18 18.83
CA GLU A 58 3.85 1.61 19.07
C GLU A 58 4.86 2.48 18.30
N SER A 59 6.00 1.89 17.94
CA SER A 59 7.04 2.47 17.07
C SER A 59 6.84 2.16 15.59
N ALA A 60 5.88 1.28 15.23
CA ALA A 60 5.61 0.92 13.86
C ALA A 60 5.15 2.15 13.11
N ARG A 61 6.02 2.52 12.20
CA ARG A 61 5.81 3.50 11.16
C ARG A 61 6.42 2.87 9.90
N TYR A 62 5.89 1.72 9.46
CA TYR A 62 6.33 0.97 8.26
C TYR A 62 6.02 1.58 6.88
N VAL A 63 6.86 2.50 6.41
CA VAL A 63 7.28 2.50 5.01
C VAL A 63 8.80 2.50 5.08
N LYS A 64 9.46 1.73 4.21
CA LYS A 64 10.89 1.93 3.98
C LYS A 64 11.06 3.22 3.16
N ALA A 65 10.91 4.35 3.84
CA ALA A 65 11.39 5.67 3.51
C ALA A 65 12.12 6.14 4.78
N VAL A 66 13.31 6.70 4.64
CA VAL A 66 14.20 6.95 5.79
C VAL A 66 13.61 8.05 6.69
N ASP A 67 12.98 7.71 7.84
CA ASP A 67 12.52 8.58 8.99
C ASP A 67 11.04 9.11 8.93
N VAL A 68 10.21 9.36 9.99
CA VAL A 68 9.80 8.69 11.27
C VAL A 68 8.29 8.84 11.57
N ASP A 69 7.50 9.65 10.85
CA ASP A 69 6.18 10.08 11.38
C ASP A 69 4.93 9.64 10.62
N THR A 70 5.00 9.01 9.44
CA THR A 70 3.77 8.64 8.71
C THR A 70 3.91 7.49 7.73
N VAL A 71 2.90 6.62 7.71
CA VAL A 71 2.93 5.33 7.02
C VAL A 71 1.63 4.89 6.39
N LEU A 72 1.78 4.24 5.25
CA LEU A 72 0.75 3.51 4.53
C LEU A 72 1.21 2.05 4.37
N ASP A 73 0.68 1.16 5.21
CA ASP A 73 1.03 -0.28 5.24
C ASP A 73 0.46 -1.04 4.04
N MET A 74 -0.85 -0.93 3.83
CA MET A 74 -1.54 -1.47 2.67
C MET A 74 -2.52 -0.44 2.11
N MET A 75 -2.57 -0.34 0.78
CA MET A 75 -3.49 0.55 0.09
C MET A 75 -4.29 -0.23 -0.96
N SER A 76 -5.60 -0.06 -0.90
CA SER A 76 -6.55 -0.60 -1.85
C SER A 76 -7.62 0.45 -2.14
N THR A 77 -8.39 0.22 -3.20
CA THR A 77 -9.63 0.95 -3.42
C THR A 77 -10.67 -0.05 -3.87
N HIS A 78 -11.81 -0.03 -3.18
CA HIS A 78 -12.92 -0.92 -3.43
C HIS A 78 -13.25 -0.90 -4.93
N PRO A 79 -13.45 -2.04 -5.60
CA PRO A 79 -13.58 -2.11 -7.06
C PRO A 79 -14.67 -1.18 -7.61
N ALA A 80 -15.80 -1.06 -6.92
CA ALA A 80 -16.90 -0.14 -7.30
C ALA A 80 -16.56 1.37 -7.17
N HIS A 81 -15.42 1.72 -6.56
CA HIS A 81 -14.99 3.09 -6.27
C HIS A 81 -13.64 3.44 -6.90
N GLN A 82 -13.06 2.56 -7.71
CA GLN A 82 -11.81 2.81 -8.44
C GLN A 82 -11.96 3.95 -9.46
N HIS A 83 -10.82 4.51 -9.89
CA HIS A 83 -10.74 5.60 -10.88
C HIS A 83 -11.50 6.89 -10.50
N ARG A 84 -11.77 7.08 -9.20
CA ARG A 84 -12.44 8.28 -8.65
C ARG A 84 -11.52 9.19 -7.84
N GLY A 85 -10.23 8.87 -7.76
CA GLY A 85 -9.20 9.71 -7.13
C GLY A 85 -8.81 9.33 -5.70
N ALA A 86 -9.46 8.36 -5.05
CA ALA A 86 -9.13 7.95 -3.68
C ALA A 86 -7.67 7.48 -3.52
N GLY A 87 -7.22 6.55 -4.37
CA GLY A 87 -5.81 6.11 -4.36
C GLY A 87 -4.82 7.24 -4.64
N SER A 88 -5.15 8.18 -5.54
CA SER A 88 -4.28 9.34 -5.80
C SER A 88 -4.21 10.29 -4.60
N MET A 89 -5.32 10.46 -3.88
CA MET A 89 -5.36 11.28 -2.67
C MET A 89 -4.48 10.68 -1.56
N LEU A 90 -4.53 9.36 -1.36
CA LEU A 90 -3.70 8.64 -0.39
C LEU A 90 -2.20 8.69 -0.75
N VAL A 91 -1.85 8.38 -2.00
CA VAL A 91 -0.45 8.43 -2.46
C VAL A 91 0.10 9.85 -2.33
N LYS A 92 -0.66 10.86 -2.78
CA LYS A 92 -0.23 12.25 -2.67
C LYS A 92 0.03 12.65 -1.22
N TRP A 93 -0.90 12.33 -0.31
CA TRP A 93 -0.74 12.63 1.11
C TRP A 93 0.54 12.03 1.69
N GLY A 94 0.83 10.75 1.40
CA GLY A 94 2.07 10.11 1.84
C GLY A 94 3.33 10.74 1.22
N THR A 95 3.32 11.04 -0.08
CA THR A 95 4.47 11.66 -0.75
C THR A 95 4.70 13.11 -0.33
N ASP A 96 3.65 13.87 0.00
CA ASP A 96 3.80 15.25 0.49
C ASP A 96 4.54 15.26 1.83
N ILE A 97 4.28 14.26 2.70
CA ILE A 97 4.98 14.10 3.97
C ILE A 97 6.45 13.71 3.71
N ALA A 98 6.70 12.73 2.84
CA ALA A 98 8.05 12.33 2.47
C ALA A 98 8.87 13.51 1.87
N ASP A 99 8.24 14.30 1.00
CA ASP A 99 8.84 15.51 0.43
C ASP A 99 9.18 16.55 1.53
N SER A 100 8.29 16.74 2.51
CA SER A 100 8.52 17.66 3.63
C SER A 100 9.70 17.26 4.52
N MET A 101 10.00 15.97 4.56
CA MET A 101 11.12 15.39 5.31
C MET A 101 12.39 15.27 4.46
N GLY A 102 12.29 15.44 3.14
CA GLY A 102 13.41 15.26 2.21
C GLY A 102 13.83 13.80 2.02
N VAL A 103 12.89 12.86 2.12
CA VAL A 103 13.16 11.42 2.14
C VAL A 103 12.52 10.70 0.93
N ASP A 104 13.26 9.75 0.36
CA ASP A 104 12.77 8.97 -0.78
C ASP A 104 11.66 8.02 -0.36
N SER A 105 10.70 7.78 -1.26
CA SER A 105 9.57 6.88 -1.05
C SER A 105 9.77 5.55 -1.80
N PHE A 106 9.35 4.46 -1.18
CA PHE A 106 9.41 3.11 -1.74
C PHE A 106 8.06 2.39 -1.58
N ILE A 107 7.61 1.71 -2.63
CA ILE A 107 6.39 0.91 -2.62
C ILE A 107 6.66 -0.48 -3.19
N GLU A 108 6.24 -1.50 -2.47
CA GLU A 108 5.99 -2.82 -3.05
C GLU A 108 4.54 -2.86 -3.54
N GLY A 109 4.31 -3.18 -4.80
CA GLY A 109 2.96 -3.12 -5.35
C GLY A 109 2.69 -4.00 -6.56
N THR A 110 1.41 -4.18 -6.84
CA THR A 110 0.93 -4.91 -8.01
C THR A 110 1.18 -4.09 -9.29
N ILE A 111 1.18 -4.76 -10.45
CA ILE A 111 1.24 -4.07 -11.75
C ILE A 111 -0.01 -3.21 -12.00
N ILE A 112 -1.15 -3.57 -11.41
CA ILE A 112 -2.42 -2.86 -11.56
C ILE A 112 -2.31 -1.43 -11.01
N ALA A 113 -1.55 -1.25 -9.93
CA ALA A 113 -1.32 0.05 -9.33
C ALA A 113 -0.22 0.89 -10.04
N ARG A 114 0.50 0.33 -11.02
CA ARG A 114 1.58 1.04 -11.74
C ARG A 114 1.16 2.41 -12.29
N PRO A 115 0.03 2.57 -13.00
CA PRO A 115 -0.36 3.87 -13.55
C PRO A 115 -0.63 4.92 -12.44
N LEU A 116 -1.12 4.47 -11.27
CA LEU A 116 -1.31 5.34 -10.11
C LEU A 116 0.05 5.83 -9.58
N TYR A 117 1.01 4.93 -9.42
CA TYR A 117 2.33 5.27 -8.88
C TYR A 117 3.14 6.15 -9.86
N GLU A 118 3.17 5.80 -11.14
CA GLU A 118 3.87 6.60 -12.17
C GLU A 118 3.30 8.03 -12.26
N LYS A 119 1.96 8.19 -12.17
CA LYS A 119 1.33 9.51 -12.13
C LYS A 119 1.76 10.36 -10.92
N ASN A 120 2.21 9.73 -9.83
CA ASN A 120 2.68 10.41 -8.63
C ASN A 120 4.23 10.54 -8.58
N GLY A 121 4.91 10.24 -9.68
CA GLY A 121 6.36 10.43 -9.81
C GLY A 121 7.21 9.24 -9.38
N PHE A 122 6.59 8.07 -9.13
CA PHE A 122 7.34 6.85 -8.91
C PHE A 122 7.84 6.26 -10.23
N VAL A 123 8.96 5.56 -10.16
CA VAL A 123 9.54 4.77 -11.23
C VAL A 123 9.66 3.32 -10.79
N VAL A 124 9.37 2.38 -11.69
CA VAL A 124 9.58 0.96 -11.43
C VAL A 124 11.08 0.66 -11.43
N SER A 125 11.60 0.06 -10.35
CA SER A 125 13.02 -0.22 -10.18
C SER A 125 13.22 -1.51 -9.35
N PRO A 126 13.73 -2.61 -9.93
CA PRO A 126 14.00 -2.83 -11.36
C PRO A 126 12.72 -2.97 -12.20
N ASN A 127 12.80 -2.63 -13.50
CA ASN A 127 11.68 -2.77 -14.45
C ASN A 127 11.45 -4.22 -14.92
N ASN A 128 11.33 -5.13 -13.96
CA ASN A 128 10.94 -6.53 -14.17
C ASN A 128 10.16 -7.05 -12.96
N TRP A 129 9.49 -8.19 -13.14
CA TRP A 129 8.80 -8.85 -12.05
C TRP A 129 9.79 -9.31 -10.99
N ILE A 130 9.55 -8.91 -9.75
CA ILE A 130 10.15 -9.56 -8.59
C ILE A 130 9.33 -10.81 -8.29
N VAL A 131 9.98 -11.96 -8.36
CA VAL A 131 9.37 -13.26 -8.04
C VAL A 131 9.95 -13.74 -6.72
N VAL A 132 9.11 -13.99 -5.73
CA VAL A 132 9.57 -14.52 -4.44
C VAL A 132 9.96 -15.99 -4.61
N PRO A 133 11.22 -16.39 -4.34
CA PRO A 133 11.61 -17.79 -4.42
C PRO A 133 10.83 -18.62 -3.39
N VAL A 134 10.08 -19.62 -3.88
CA VAL A 134 9.27 -20.50 -3.03
C VAL A 134 10.04 -21.80 -2.77
N PRO A 135 10.41 -22.11 -1.52
CA PRO A 135 11.06 -23.37 -1.18
C PRO A 135 10.20 -24.59 -1.52
N ASP A 136 10.81 -25.74 -1.79
CA ASP A 136 10.14 -26.98 -2.20
C ASP A 136 8.94 -27.38 -1.33
N LYS A 137 9.08 -27.23 0.00
CA LYS A 137 8.01 -27.52 0.97
C LYS A 137 6.75 -26.67 0.78
N TRP A 138 6.83 -25.57 0.03
CA TRP A 138 5.74 -24.64 -0.25
C TRP A 138 5.39 -24.56 -1.74
N LYS A 139 5.89 -25.47 -2.59
CA LYS A 139 5.63 -25.48 -4.04
C LYS A 139 4.16 -25.54 -4.44
N SER A 140 3.27 -25.96 -3.54
CA SER A 140 1.82 -25.96 -3.75
C SER A 140 1.17 -24.57 -3.62
N ARG A 141 1.90 -23.57 -3.13
CA ARG A 141 1.41 -22.20 -2.97
C ARG A 141 1.54 -21.42 -4.28
N PRO A 142 0.64 -20.45 -4.55
CA PRO A 142 0.74 -19.62 -5.73
C PRO A 142 2.06 -18.84 -5.74
N GLU A 143 2.60 -18.63 -6.94
CA GLU A 143 3.77 -17.77 -7.15
C GLU A 143 3.37 -16.31 -6.91
N ILE A 144 4.15 -15.60 -6.11
CA ILE A 144 3.94 -14.18 -5.84
C ILE A 144 4.83 -13.38 -6.78
N ARG A 145 4.24 -12.40 -7.44
CA ARG A 145 4.96 -11.41 -8.23
C ARG A 145 4.55 -10.00 -7.85
N PHE A 146 5.51 -9.12 -7.73
CA PHE A 146 5.28 -7.69 -7.47
C PHE A 146 6.34 -6.85 -8.16
N PHE A 147 6.14 -5.54 -8.13
CA PHE A 147 7.13 -4.56 -8.55
C PHE A 147 7.52 -3.70 -7.35
N PHE A 148 8.76 -3.24 -7.38
CA PHE A 148 9.20 -2.15 -6.54
C PHE A 148 9.10 -0.84 -7.31
N TYR A 149 8.61 0.17 -6.61
CA TYR A 149 8.45 1.53 -7.11
C TYR A 149 9.22 2.47 -6.20
N GLU A 150 10.10 3.25 -6.80
CA GLU A 150 10.97 4.21 -6.12
C GLU A 150 10.59 5.61 -6.54
N ARG A 151 10.62 6.57 -5.62
CA ARG A 151 10.40 7.99 -5.90
C ARG A 151 11.33 8.81 -5.04
N SER A 152 12.19 9.61 -5.67
CA SER A 152 13.00 10.56 -4.91
C SER A 152 12.14 11.67 -4.30
N ALA A 153 12.52 12.15 -3.11
CA ALA A 153 11.89 13.34 -2.53
C ALA A 153 12.04 14.55 -3.46
N ARG A 154 10.99 15.37 -3.54
CA ARG A 154 11.08 16.66 -4.21
C ARG A 154 11.89 17.62 -3.35
N SER A 155 12.89 18.26 -3.96
CA SER A 155 13.66 19.30 -3.28
C SER A 155 12.78 20.52 -3.01
N LEU A 156 12.76 20.97 -1.75
CA LEU A 156 12.10 22.22 -1.33
C LEU A 156 12.78 23.50 -1.89
N LEU A 157 13.87 23.38 -2.67
CA LEU A 157 14.68 24.50 -3.15
C LEU A 157 14.43 24.91 -4.62
N GLN A 158 13.36 24.44 -5.27
CA GLN A 158 13.01 24.86 -6.63
C GLN A 158 11.65 25.57 -6.69
N ASP A 159 11.54 26.73 -6.02
CA ASP A 159 10.52 27.74 -6.39
C ASP A 159 10.83 29.15 -5.84
N THR A 160 12.10 29.55 -5.94
CA THR A 160 12.46 30.99 -5.92
C THR A 160 13.14 31.35 -7.24
N GLY A 161 12.35 31.59 -8.28
CA GLY A 161 12.80 32.35 -9.45
C GLY A 161 12.26 31.88 -10.79
N SER A 162 11.20 32.52 -11.27
CA SER A 162 11.25 33.49 -12.39
C SER A 162 9.94 34.25 -12.49
#